data_AF-A0A0C3NGY5-F1
#
_entry.id   AF-A0A0C3NGY5-F1
#
_cell.length_a   1.000
_cell.length_b   1.000
_cell.length_c   1.000
_cell.angle_alpha   90.00
_cell.angle_beta   90.00
_cell.angle_gamma   90.00
#
_symmetry.space_group_name_H-M   'P 1'
#
loop_
_entity.id
_entity.type
_entity.pdbx_description
1 polymer ?
#
loop_
_entity_poly.entity_id
_entity_poly.type
_entity_poly.pdbx_seq_one_letter_code
_entity_poly.pdbx_strand_id
1 'polypeptide(L)' 'VECVDRTLRDLMDRDQPFGGITTLLGGDFRQTLPVIQHGSREQIVPATLTHSNLWAQMRVHYLNQNM' A
#
# COMPACT_ATOMS: atom_id res chain seq x y z
N VAL A 1 -3.07 -1.04 3.42
CA VAL A 1 -2.03 -2.06 3.12
C VAL A 1 -1.47 -2.69 4.40
N GLU A 2 -1.40 -1.92 5.46
CA GLU A 2 -0.91 -2.19 6.81
C GLU A 2 -1.60 -3.40 7.46
N CYS A 3 -2.91 -3.54 7.29
CA CYS A 3 -3.64 -4.68 7.84
C CYS A 3 -3.15 -6.00 7.22
N VAL A 4 -2.90 -6.01 5.91
CA VAL A 4 -2.37 -7.17 5.19
C VAL A 4 -0.94 -7.45 5.63
N ASP A 5 -0.09 -6.42 5.68
CA ASP A 5 1.29 -6.55 6.18
C ASP A 5 1.35 -7.15 7.59
N ARG A 6 0.62 -6.57 8.55
CA ARG A 6 0.54 -7.10 9.93
C ARG A 6 0.06 -8.54 9.96
N THR A 7 -1.03 -8.84 9.25
CA THR A 7 -1.59 -10.20 9.20
C THR A 7 -0.56 -11.21 8.67
N LEU A 8 0.20 -10.86 7.63
CA LEU A 8 1.21 -11.74 7.06
C LEU A 8 2.45 -11.86 7.96
N ARG A 9 2.85 -10.80 8.66
CA ARG A 9 3.92 -10.88 9.67
C ARG A 9 3.55 -11.84 10.80
N ASP A 10 2.32 -11.72 11.30
CA ASP A 10 1.80 -12.58 12.36
C ASP A 10 1.71 -14.04 11.91
N LEU A 11 1.20 -14.30 10.69
CA LEU A 11 1.06 -15.65 10.14
C LEU A 11 2.40 -16.32 9.81
N MET A 12 3.37 -15.53 9.34
CA MET A 12 4.68 -16.04 8.94
C MET A 12 5.70 -16.05 10.08
N ASP A 13 5.35 -15.50 11.24
CA ASP A 13 6.23 -15.28 12.40
C ASP A 13 7.53 -14.56 12.01
N ARG A 14 7.39 -13.48 11.22
CA ARG A 14 8.52 -12.70 10.69
C ARG A 14 8.19 -11.22 10.67
N ASP A 15 9.08 -10.39 11.22
CA ASP A 15 8.94 -8.92 11.21
C ASP A 15 9.42 -8.25 9.91
N GLN A 16 9.53 -9.02 8.83
CA GLN A 16 9.84 -8.50 7.50
C GLN A 16 8.54 -7.99 6.86
N PRO A 17 8.59 -6.98 5.97
CA PRO A 17 7.40 -6.54 5.24
C PRO A 17 6.67 -7.71 4.58
N PHE A 18 5.35 -7.76 4.77
CA PHE A 18 4.47 -8.83 4.32
C PHE A 18 4.91 -10.24 4.76
N GLY A 19 5.53 -10.37 5.94
CA GLY A 19 6.03 -11.65 6.44
C GLY A 19 7.19 -12.23 5.61
N GLY A 20 7.87 -11.41 4.81
CA GLY A 20 8.93 -11.83 3.90
C GLY A 20 8.42 -12.41 2.57
N ILE A 21 7.13 -12.29 2.28
CA ILE A 21 6.54 -12.72 1.00
C ILE A 21 6.85 -11.67 -0.07
N THR A 22 7.41 -12.12 -1.19
CA THR A 22 7.60 -11.27 -2.38
C THR A 22 6.26 -10.73 -2.85
N THR A 23 6.06 -9.42 -2.71
CA THR A 23 4.79 -8.75 -2.94
C THR A 23 4.94 -7.70 -4.04
N LEU A 24 4.02 -7.71 -5.02
CA LEU A 24 3.90 -6.69 -6.04
C LEU A 24 2.56 -5.96 -5.87
N LEU A 25 2.61 -4.65 -5.71
CA LEU A 25 1.43 -3.79 -5.68
C LEU A 25 1.28 -3.12 -7.05
N GLY A 26 0.18 -3.40 -7.72
CA GLY A 26 -0.20 -2.77 -8.98
C GLY A 26 -1.35 -1.78 -8.79
N GLY A 27 -1.35 -0.71 -9.57
CA GLY A 27 -2.44 0.28 -9.58
C GLY A 27 -2.08 1.50 -10.41
N ASP A 28 -3.07 2.33 -10.73
CA ASP A 28 -2.87 3.66 -11.31
C ASP A 28 -3.28 4.70 -10.27
N PHE A 29 -2.33 5.49 -9.78
CA PHE A 29 -2.59 6.54 -8.77
C PHE A 29 -3.47 7.68 -9.29
N ARG A 30 -3.77 7.71 -10.60
CA ARG A 30 -4.77 8.61 -11.19
C ARG A 30 -6.20 8.07 -11.08
N GLN A 31 -6.38 6.86 -10.53
CA GLN A 31 -7.70 6.34 -10.15
C GLN A 31 -8.23 7.03 -8.88
N THR A 32 -9.45 6.67 -8.47
CA THR A 32 -10.10 7.21 -7.28
C THR A 32 -9.29 6.94 -6.01
N LEU A 33 -9.20 7.96 -5.15
CA LEU A 33 -8.62 7.87 -3.81
C LEU A 33 -9.38 6.86 -2.93
N PRO A 34 -8.77 6.40 -1.82
CA PRO A 34 -9.45 5.57 -0.85
C PRO A 34 -10.74 6.22 -0.35
N VAL A 35 -11.81 5.43 -0.27
CA VAL A 35 -13.11 5.91 0.18
C VAL A 35 -13.20 5.77 1.69
N ILE A 36 -13.37 6.89 2.38
CA ILE A 36 -13.75 6.95 3.80
C ILE A 36 -15.14 7.57 3.85
N GLN A 37 -16.11 6.87 4.44
CA GLN A 37 -17.48 7.38 4.57
C GLN A 37 -17.47 8.66 5.40
N HIS A 38 -18.06 9.73 4.85
CA HIS A 38 -18.04 11.08 5.44
C HIS A 38 -16.62 11.60 5.74
N GLY A 39 -15.62 11.05 5.05
CA GLY A 39 -14.22 11.37 5.27
C GLY A 39 -13.87 12.77 4.75
N SER A 40 -13.17 13.54 5.58
CA SER A 40 -12.55 14.78 5.15
C SER A 40 -11.28 14.49 4.34
N ARG A 41 -10.75 15.52 3.67
CA ARG A 41 -9.49 15.40 2.92
C ARG A 41 -8.34 14.98 3.83
N GLU A 42 -8.32 15.49 5.05
CA GLU A 42 -7.32 15.22 6.09
C GLU A 42 -7.37 13.77 6.57
N GLN A 43 -8.47 13.05 6.32
CA GLN A 43 -8.60 11.63 6.60
C GLN A 43 -8.28 10.78 5.38
N ILE A 44 -8.70 11.21 4.19
CA ILE A 44 -8.52 10.46 2.93
C ILE A 44 -7.06 10.45 2.48
N VAL A 45 -6.38 11.60 2.51
CA VAL A 45 -5.00 11.71 2.01
C VAL A 45 -4.03 10.80 2.78
N PRO A 46 -4.05 10.77 4.13
CA PRO A 46 -3.18 9.85 4.89
C PRO A 46 -3.51 8.36 4.69
N ALA A 47 -4.70 8.02 4.20
CA ALA A 47 -5.08 6.65 3.91
C ALA A 47 -4.52 6.13 2.57
N THR A 48 -3.88 6.97 1.76
CA THR A 48 -3.29 6.53 0.49
C THR A 48 -2.03 5.68 0.72
N LEU A 49 -1.76 4.76 -0.22
CA LEU A 49 -0.57 3.91 -0.18
C LEU A 49 0.74 4.73 -0.08
N THR A 50 0.78 5.90 -0.73
CA THR A 50 1.92 6.81 -0.70
C THR A 50 2.21 7.43 0.67
N HIS A 51 1.23 7.45 1.58
CA HIS A 51 1.39 7.90 2.97
C HIS A 51 1.64 6.75 3.94
N SER A 52 1.65 5.50 3.46
CA SER A 52 1.96 4.34 4.29
C SER A 52 3.41 4.37 4.78
N ASN A 53 3.64 3.94 6.02
CA ASN A 53 5.00 3.70 6.53
C ASN A 53 5.78 2.67 5.70
N LEU A 54 5.06 1.76 5.02
CA LEU A 54 5.66 0.75 4.16
C LEU A 54 6.17 1.34 2.83
N TRP A 55 5.69 2.52 2.42
CA TRP A 55 6.05 3.13 1.14
C TRP A 55 7.56 3.34 1.00
N ALA A 56 8.23 3.75 2.08
CA ALA A 56 9.67 3.97 2.11
C ALA A 56 10.50 2.68 1.87
N GLN A 57 9.89 1.51 2.07
CA GLN A 57 10.52 0.20 1.89
C GLN A 57 10.20 -0.41 0.51
N MET A 58 9.36 0.24 -0.29
CA MET A 58 8.94 -0.25 -1.60
C MET A 58 9.84 0.32 -2.70
N ARG A 59 10.06 -0.49 -3.73
CA ARG A 59 10.64 -0.03 -4.99
C ARG A 59 9.54 0.29 -5.99
N VAL A 60 9.50 1.54 -6.45
CA VAL A 60 8.50 1.99 -7.42
C VAL A 60 8.96 1.70 -8.84
N HIS A 61 8.07 1.11 -9.64
CA HIS A 61 8.27 0.88 -11.06
C HIS A 61 7.12 1.53 -11.84
N TYR A 62 7.43 2.15 -12.97
CA TYR A 62 6.46 2.83 -13.82
C TYR A 62 6.32 2.10 -15.15
N LEU A 63 5.07 1.84 -15.56
CA LEU A 63 4.76 1.37 -16.90
C LEU A 63 4.52 2.60 -17.79
N ASN A 64 5.47 2.90 -18.67
CA ASN A 64 5.43 4.10 -19.53
C ASN A 64 4.89 3.82 -20.94
N GLN A 65 4.78 2.54 -21.31
CA GLN A 65 4.27 2.11 -22.59
C GLN A 65 3.13 1.11 -22.35
N ASN A 66 1.97 1.42 -22.92
CA ASN A 66 0.85 0.49 -23.00
C ASN A 66 0.93 -0.27 -24.34
N MET A 67 0.18 -1.37 -24.47
CA MET A 67 0.07 -2.10 -25.74
C MET A 67 -0.55 -1.23 -26.85
#